data_AF-A0A928D9V4-F1
#
_entry.id   AF-A0A928D9V4-F1
#
_cell.length_a   1.000
_cell.length_b   1.000
_cell.length_c   1.000
_cell.angle_alpha   90.00
_cell.angle_beta   90.00
_cell.angle_gamma   90.00
#
_symmetry.space_group_name_H-M   'P 1'
#
loop_
_entity.id
_entity.type
_entity.pdbx_description
1 polymer ?
#
loop_
_entity_poly.entity_id
_entity_poly.type
_entity_poly.pdbx_seq_one_letter_code
_entity_poly.pdbx_strand_id
1 'polypeptide(L)' 'MKKIMAAGTFVACVVAAFASPKPENVPELMTTFKGETVSSVEQWEKVRAPELFDTFASEEYGRWPQSERY' A
#
# COMPACT_ATOMS: atom_id res chain seq x y z
N MET A 1 4.44 6.48 61.87
CA MET A 1 3.52 6.75 60.75
C MET A 1 3.98 5.93 59.55
N LYS A 2 3.21 4.92 59.16
CA LYS A 2 3.59 3.88 58.19
C LYS A 2 2.86 4.20 56.88
N LYS A 3 3.59 4.68 55.86
CA LYS A 3 3.01 5.02 54.56
C LYS A 3 2.95 3.75 53.71
N ILE A 4 1.72 3.31 53.50
CA ILE A 4 1.26 2.30 52.54
C ILE A 4 1.92 2.50 51.16
N MET A 5 2.72 1.52 50.73
CA MET A 5 3.03 1.30 49.31
C MET A 5 1.94 0.37 48.76
N ALA A 6 1.12 0.88 47.85
CA ALA A 6 0.19 0.07 47.07
C ALA A 6 0.63 0.07 45.61
N ALA A 7 0.57 -1.12 45.02
CA ALA A 7 1.01 -1.49 43.69
C ALA A 7 0.39 -0.64 42.59
N GLY A 8 1.15 -0.40 41.52
CA GLY A 8 0.68 0.34 40.36
C GLY A 8 1.63 0.19 39.17
N THR A 9 2.05 -1.03 38.83
CA THR A 9 2.65 -1.27 37.51
C THR A 9 1.52 -1.70 36.59
N PHE A 10 0.98 -0.70 35.90
CA PHE A 10 -0.02 -0.83 34.86
C PHE A 10 0.49 -1.80 33.78
N VAL A 11 -0.31 -2.80 33.47
CA VAL A 11 -0.06 -3.83 32.46
C VAL A 11 0.11 -3.16 31.09
N ALA A 12 1.35 -3.17 30.56
CA ALA A 12 1.70 -2.67 29.23
C ALA A 12 1.29 -3.63 28.10
N CYS A 13 0.04 -4.10 28.07
CA CYS A 13 -0.42 -5.10 27.08
C CYS A 13 -1.35 -4.57 25.97
N VAL A 14 -1.44 -3.26 25.70
CA VAL A 14 -2.47 -2.74 24.77
C VAL A 14 -1.93 -2.00 23.54
N VAL A 15 -0.71 -2.27 23.06
CA VAL A 15 -0.23 -1.60 21.82
C VAL A 15 0.34 -2.53 20.73
N ALA A 16 0.51 -3.83 20.98
CA ALA A 16 1.15 -4.72 20.01
C ALA A 16 0.21 -5.34 18.94
N ALA A 17 -1.07 -4.95 18.88
CA ALA A 17 -2.09 -5.75 18.18
C ALA A 17 -2.54 -5.26 16.78
N PHE A 18 -1.91 -4.23 16.19
CA PHE A 18 -2.39 -3.66 14.91
C PHE A 18 -1.38 -3.63 13.77
N ALA A 19 -0.17 -4.16 13.95
CA ALA A 19 0.78 -4.28 12.85
C ALA A 19 0.55 -5.61 12.12
N SER A 20 -0.25 -5.60 11.05
CA SER A 20 -0.30 -6.73 10.11
C SER A 20 1.10 -6.93 9.51
N PRO A 21 1.54 -8.19 9.27
CA PRO A 21 2.81 -8.43 8.59
C PRO A 21 2.80 -7.75 7.23
N LYS A 22 3.90 -7.07 6.88
CA LYS A 22 4.06 -6.47 5.55
C LYS A 22 3.93 -7.59 4.51
N PRO A 23 3.10 -7.45 3.47
CA PRO A 23 2.95 -8.48 2.47
C PRO A 23 4.28 -8.70 1.74
N GLU A 24 4.65 -9.97 1.61
CA GLU A 24 5.85 -10.39 0.89
C GLU A 24 5.56 -10.43 -0.62
N ASN A 25 6.55 -10.11 -1.45
CA ASN A 25 6.48 -10.15 -2.92
C ASN A 25 5.49 -9.19 -3.59
N VAL A 26 5.15 -8.07 -2.94
CA VAL A 26 4.38 -6.99 -3.58
C VAL A 26 5.33 -6.07 -4.37
N PRO A 27 5.06 -5.83 -5.66
CA PRO A 27 5.84 -4.87 -6.45
C PRO A 27 5.81 -3.47 -5.83
N GLU A 28 6.93 -2.75 -5.94
CA GLU A 28 7.04 -1.39 -5.41
C GLU A 28 6.16 -0.42 -6.23
N LEU A 29 5.31 0.35 -5.54
CA LEU A 29 4.32 1.20 -6.20
C LEU A 29 4.97 2.38 -6.92
N MET A 30 5.95 3.00 -6.27
CA MET A 30 6.61 4.22 -6.74
C MET A 30 7.84 3.94 -7.62
N THR A 31 7.90 2.74 -8.19
CA THR A 31 8.91 2.34 -9.17
C THR A 31 8.18 1.82 -10.41
N THR A 32 8.54 2.32 -11.59
CA THR A 32 7.99 1.83 -12.86
C THR A 32 8.48 0.40 -13.15
N PHE A 33 7.88 -0.30 -14.10
CA PHE A 33 8.37 -1.64 -14.49
C PHE A 33 9.77 -1.59 -15.15
N LYS A 34 10.20 -0.41 -15.58
CA LYS A 34 11.58 -0.16 -16.06
C LYS A 34 12.58 0.12 -14.94
N GLY A 35 12.14 0.15 -13.68
CA GLY A 35 12.98 0.42 -12.52
C GLY A 35 13.21 1.91 -12.23
N GLU A 36 12.47 2.81 -12.88
CA GLU A 36 12.60 4.25 -12.65
C GLU A 36 11.76 4.69 -11.44
N THR A 37 12.33 5.53 -10.57
CA THR A 37 11.59 6.08 -9.43
C THR A 37 10.61 7.16 -9.88
N VAL A 38 9.37 7.06 -9.42
CA VAL A 38 8.32 8.06 -9.62
C VAL A 38 8.37 9.06 -8.47
N SER A 39 8.70 10.32 -8.76
CA SER A 39 8.95 11.37 -7.76
C SER A 39 7.99 12.56 -7.83
N SER A 40 7.15 12.64 -8.87
CA SER A 40 6.20 13.72 -9.06
C SER A 40 4.83 13.23 -9.49
N VAL A 41 3.80 14.05 -9.23
CA VAL A 41 2.43 13.82 -9.70
C VAL A 41 2.40 13.72 -11.22
N GLU A 42 3.15 14.58 -11.92
CA GLU A 42 3.23 14.55 -13.38
C GLU A 42 3.80 13.22 -13.90
N GLN A 43 4.85 12.69 -13.27
CA GLN A 43 5.40 11.38 -13.63
C GLN A 43 4.40 10.25 -13.34
N TRP A 44 3.66 10.35 -12.24
CA TRP A 44 2.61 9.38 -11.93
C TRP A 44 1.53 9.36 -13.02
N GLU A 45 0.98 10.53 -13.35
CA GLU A 45 -0.12 10.66 -14.31
C GLU A 45 0.29 10.29 -15.73
N LYS A 46 1.50 10.68 -16.16
CA LYS A 46 1.96 10.47 -17.54
C LYS A 46 2.62 9.11 -17.78
N VAL A 47 3.13 8.45 -16.73
CA VAL A 47 3.90 7.20 -16.86
C VAL A 47 3.32 6.08 -16.00
N ARG A 48 3.29 6.24 -14.67
CA ARG A 48 3.03 5.10 -13.78
C ARG A 48 1.57 4.62 -13.81
N ALA A 49 0.62 5.53 -13.77
CA ALA A 49 -0.80 5.17 -13.78
C ALA A 49 -1.23 4.51 -15.11
N PRO A 50 -0.86 5.04 -16.30
CA PRO A 50 -1.11 4.35 -17.57
C PRO A 50 -0.44 2.97 -17.65
N GLU A 51 0.81 2.86 -17.20
CA GLU A 51 1.55 1.59 -17.17
C GLU A 51 0.83 0.54 -16.33
N LEU A 52 0.41 0.88 -15.11
CA LEU A 52 -0.37 -0.01 -14.24
C LEU A 52 -1.68 -0.41 -14.90
N PHE A 53 -2.43 0.56 -15.43
CA PHE A 53 -3.71 0.30 -16.08
C PHE A 53 -3.57 -0.69 -17.24
N ASP A 54 -2.56 -0.50 -18.09
CA ASP A 54 -2.32 -1.38 -19.23
C ASP A 54 -1.99 -2.80 -18.80
N THR A 55 -1.14 -2.98 -17.79
CA THR A 55 -0.80 -4.30 -17.24
C THR A 55 -2.03 -5.01 -16.67
N PHE A 56 -2.82 -4.33 -15.82
CA PHE A 56 -4.02 -4.93 -15.25
C PHE A 56 -5.08 -5.25 -16.34
N ALA A 57 -5.19 -4.39 -17.35
CA ALA A 57 -6.09 -4.64 -18.47
C ALA A 57 -5.62 -5.78 -19.37
N SER A 58 -4.31 -6.03 -19.51
CA SER A 58 -3.80 -7.14 -20.32
C SER A 58 -3.74 -8.48 -19.60
N GLU A 59 -3.46 -8.47 -18.30
CA GLU A 59 -3.13 -9.70 -17.54
C GLU A 59 -4.29 -10.19 -16.69
N GLU A 60 -5.12 -9.30 -16.15
CA GLU A 60 -6.12 -9.66 -15.13
C GLU A 60 -7.56 -9.48 -15.62
N TYR A 61 -7.89 -8.27 -16.10
CA TYR A 61 -9.29 -7.88 -16.28
C TYR A 61 -9.77 -7.82 -17.72
N GLY A 62 -8.85 -7.80 -18.69
CA GLY A 62 -9.20 -7.53 -20.08
C GLY A 62 -9.43 -6.04 -20.36
N ARG A 63 -9.49 -5.69 -21.66
CA ARG A 63 -9.78 -4.32 -22.10
C ARG A 63 -11.27 -4.13 -22.36
N TRP A 64 -11.80 -2.98 -21.95
CA TRP A 64 -13.15 -2.59 -22.34
C TRP A 64 -13.23 -2.41 -23.86
N PRO A 65 -14.19 -3.06 -24.55
CA PRO A 65 -14.36 -2.89 -25.99
C PRO A 65 -14.69 -1.43 -26.32
N GLN A 66 -13.88 -0.78 -27.16
CA GLN A 66 -14.15 0.60 -27.59
C GLN A 66 -15.23 0.69 -28.69
N SER A 67 -15.70 -0.46 -29.19
CA SER A 67 -16.84 -0.63 -30.10
C SER A 67 -17.87 -1.51 -29.38
N GLU A 68 -19.12 -1.14 -29.13
CA GLU A 68 -19.99 -0.06 -29.59
C GLU A 68 -20.78 0.40 -28.36
N ARG A 69 -20.83 1.71 -28.11
CA ARG A 69 -21.92 2.27 -27.29
C ARG A 69 -23.17 2.17 -28.17
N TYR A 70 -24.13 1.35 -27.76
CA TYR A 70 -25.47 1.29 -28.33
C TYR A 70 -26.10 2.69 -28.42
#